data_AF-A0A1I4JM73-F1
#
_entry.id   AF-A0A1I4JM73-F1
#
_cell.length_a   1.000
_cell.length_b   1.000
_cell.length_c   1.000
_cell.angle_alpha   90.00
_cell.angle_beta   90.00
_cell.angle_gamma   90.00
#
_symmetry.space_group_name_H-M   'P 1'
#
loop_
_entity.id
_entity.type
_entity.pdbx_description
1 polymer ?
#
loop_
_entity_poly.entity_id
_entity_poly.type
_entity_poly.pdbx_seq_one_letter_code
_entity_poly.pdbx_strand_id
1 'polypeptide(L)'
;MSSSVEHAAAAAAYPGDASPRDEAAVMLVRTGRGWSVLSPGRAEDVGDLVEGLSLADLVAEELGSHVEPDRTARRAARGAAGEADPEADPREVRLAALERTVSQLEHALAARVATERAIGVLAERHGTTPRCAFELLRAEARSQGRPVQELAREALAGLETRPELPEFTASEALPASRPPTPRAPVGGDRRTRARRAAAEHRR
;
A
#
# COMPACT_ATOMS: atom_id res chain seq x y z
N MET A 1 -58.31 27.98 21.94
CA MET A 1 -56.91 27.55 21.98
C MET A 1 -56.39 27.60 20.56
N SER A 2 -55.66 28.67 20.25
CA SER A 2 -55.20 29.02 18.91
C SER A 2 -54.06 28.10 18.50
N SER A 3 -54.27 27.31 17.46
CA SER A 3 -53.20 26.60 16.77
C SER A 3 -52.69 27.51 15.66
N SER A 4 -51.57 28.19 15.93
CA SER A 4 -50.89 29.03 14.95
C SER A 4 -49.56 28.35 14.66
N VAL A 5 -49.53 27.53 13.61
CA VAL A 5 -48.29 27.01 13.04
C VAL A 5 -47.71 28.14 12.19
N GLU A 6 -46.81 28.92 12.78
CA GLU A 6 -45.99 29.88 12.05
C GLU A 6 -45.15 29.13 11.01
N HIS A 7 -45.55 29.28 9.74
CA HIS A 7 -44.66 29.10 8.61
C HIS A 7 -43.65 30.25 8.61
N ALA A 8 -42.46 30.00 9.13
CA ALA A 8 -41.32 30.87 8.89
C ALA A 8 -40.71 30.51 7.53
N ALA A 9 -40.87 31.44 6.60
CA ALA A 9 -40.48 31.37 5.21
C ALA A 9 -38.95 31.36 4.98
N ALA A 10 -38.63 30.79 3.83
CA ALA A 10 -37.35 30.69 3.14
C ALA A 10 -36.45 31.95 3.11
N ALA A 11 -35.14 31.69 3.12
CA ALA A 11 -34.11 32.44 2.39
C ALA A 11 -32.87 31.53 2.27
N ALA A 12 -32.19 31.33 1.15
CA ALA A 12 -32.37 31.73 -0.24
C ALA A 12 -31.40 30.85 -1.06
N ALA A 13 -31.88 30.24 -2.15
CA ALA A 13 -31.00 29.76 -3.22
C ALA A 13 -31.60 30.28 -4.53
N TYR A 14 -30.86 31.18 -5.20
CA TYR A 14 -31.25 31.68 -6.51
C TYR A 14 -31.18 30.54 -7.56
N PRO A 15 -32.04 30.59 -8.59
CA PRO A 15 -32.32 29.50 -9.49
C PRO A 15 -31.34 29.52 -10.66
N GLY A 16 -30.76 28.38 -10.97
CA GLY A 16 -29.82 28.28 -12.08
C GLY A 16 -29.31 26.88 -12.27
N ASP A 17 -30.24 25.93 -12.45
CA ASP A 17 -30.25 24.94 -13.53
C ASP A 17 -31.31 23.88 -13.18
N ALA A 18 -32.60 24.27 -13.23
CA ALA A 18 -33.69 23.32 -13.09
C ALA A 18 -33.74 22.48 -14.38
N SER A 19 -32.98 21.39 -14.40
CA SER A 19 -33.21 20.32 -15.35
C SER A 19 -34.64 19.79 -15.12
N PRO A 20 -35.43 19.54 -16.18
CA PRO A 20 -36.84 19.15 -16.10
C PRO A 20 -37.05 17.72 -15.55
N ARG A 21 -36.10 17.18 -14.79
CA ARG A 21 -36.13 15.85 -14.15
C ARG A 21 -36.42 15.89 -12.66
N ASP A 22 -36.42 17.08 -12.06
CA ASP A 22 -36.60 17.25 -10.60
C ASP A 22 -38.08 17.16 -10.15
N GLU A 23 -39.03 17.03 -11.09
CA GLU A 23 -40.47 17.01 -10.75
C GLU A 23 -40.99 15.65 -10.27
N ALA A 24 -40.21 14.57 -10.37
CA ALA A 24 -40.65 13.22 -9.98
C ALA A 24 -39.61 12.47 -9.13
N ALA A 25 -38.82 13.18 -8.32
CA ALA A 25 -37.85 12.54 -7.45
C ALA A 25 -38.51 12.11 -6.12
N VAL A 26 -38.54 10.79 -5.87
CA VAL A 26 -38.85 10.24 -4.54
C VAL A 26 -37.58 10.33 -3.69
N MET A 27 -37.68 10.94 -2.50
CA MET A 27 -36.54 11.14 -1.61
C MET A 27 -36.81 10.56 -0.23
N LEU A 28 -35.84 9.82 0.32
CA LEU A 28 -35.84 9.43 1.72
C LEU A 28 -35.05 10.46 2.54
N VAL A 29 -35.69 11.06 3.53
CA VAL A 29 -35.08 12.11 4.37
C VAL A 29 -35.12 11.72 5.85
N ARG A 30 -34.02 11.96 6.56
CA ARG A 30 -33.97 11.84 8.01
C ARG A 30 -34.51 13.13 8.65
N THR A 31 -35.56 13.00 9.46
CA THR A 31 -36.17 14.12 10.20
C THR A 31 -35.86 14.01 11.70
N GLY A 32 -36.21 15.04 12.46
CA GLY A 32 -36.12 15.00 13.93
C GLY A 32 -37.06 13.98 14.59
N ARG A 33 -37.99 13.37 13.83
CA ARG A 33 -38.99 12.41 14.32
C ARG A 33 -38.76 10.98 13.82
N GLY A 34 -37.82 10.77 12.90
CA GLY A 34 -37.58 9.46 12.29
C GLY A 34 -37.20 9.60 10.82
N TRP A 35 -37.62 8.63 10.01
CA TRP A 35 -37.45 8.64 8.57
C TRP A 35 -38.75 9.05 7.90
N SER A 36 -38.66 9.81 6.80
CA SER A 36 -39.82 10.19 6.01
C SER A 36 -39.53 10.05 4.52
N VAL A 37 -40.48 9.53 3.75
CA VAL A 37 -40.44 9.47 2.29
C VAL A 37 -41.18 10.68 1.73
N LEU A 38 -40.49 11.49 0.93
CA LEU A 38 -41.03 12.64 0.22
C LEU A 38 -41.26 12.24 -1.24
N SER A 39 -42.49 12.45 -1.71
CA SER A 39 -42.87 12.32 -3.10
C SER A 39 -43.62 13.58 -3.54
N PRO A 40 -43.80 13.82 -4.86
CA PRO A 40 -44.55 14.98 -5.33
C PRO A 40 -45.93 15.08 -4.66
N GLY A 41 -46.11 16.07 -3.79
CA GLY A 41 -47.37 16.33 -3.08
C GLY A 41 -47.66 15.49 -1.83
N ARG A 42 -46.75 14.60 -1.39
CA ARG A 42 -46.96 13.75 -0.20
C ARG A 42 -45.68 13.56 0.61
N ALA A 43 -45.83 13.51 1.93
CA ALA A 43 -44.78 13.14 2.87
C ALA A 43 -45.31 12.04 3.81
N GLU A 44 -44.58 10.95 3.93
CA GLU A 44 -44.96 9.79 4.74
C GLU A 44 -43.89 9.47 5.77
N ASP A 45 -44.25 9.52 7.05
CA ASP A 45 -43.36 9.11 8.14
C ASP A 45 -43.33 7.57 8.23
N VAL A 46 -42.13 7.00 8.35
CA VAL A 46 -41.87 5.56 8.46
C VAL A 46 -41.07 5.24 9.73
N GLY A 47 -41.23 4.04 10.25
CA GLY A 47 -40.67 3.62 11.53
C GLY A 47 -39.16 3.40 11.48
N ASP A 48 -38.63 2.88 10.37
CA ASP A 48 -37.20 2.66 10.18
C ASP A 48 -36.74 2.89 8.72
N LEU A 49 -35.43 2.81 8.52
CA LEU A 49 -34.78 3.03 7.22
C LEU A 49 -35.17 1.97 6.19
N VAL A 50 -35.37 0.71 6.60
CA VAL A 50 -35.67 -0.40 5.69
C VAL A 50 -37.10 -0.30 5.18
N GLU A 51 -38.02 0.04 6.09
CA GLU A 51 -39.41 0.40 5.77
C GLU A 51 -39.46 1.60 4.82
N GLY A 52 -38.64 2.63 5.09
CA GLY A 52 -38.50 3.80 4.23
C GLY A 52 -37.99 3.51 2.83
N LEU A 53 -36.97 2.67 2.68
CA LEU A 53 -36.46 2.25 1.37
C LEU A 53 -37.51 1.45 0.60
N SER A 54 -38.20 0.54 1.26
CA SER A 54 -39.26 -0.28 0.64
C SER A 54 -40.43 0.59 0.17
N LEU A 55 -40.86 1.57 0.99
CA LEU A 55 -41.90 2.52 0.60
C LEU A 55 -41.43 3.44 -0.53
N ALA A 56 -40.17 3.90 -0.50
CA ALA A 56 -39.62 4.73 -1.56
C ALA A 56 -39.57 4.01 -2.91
N ASP A 57 -39.21 2.71 -2.93
CA ASP A 57 -39.22 1.89 -4.13
C ASP A 57 -40.63 1.71 -4.68
N LEU A 58 -41.62 1.41 -3.82
CA LEU A 58 -43.03 1.28 -4.22
C LEU A 58 -43.60 2.58 -4.80
N VAL A 59 -43.28 3.72 -4.18
CA VAL A 59 -43.74 5.04 -4.64
C VAL A 59 -43.01 5.45 -5.93
N ALA A 60 -41.73 5.09 -6.08
CA ALA A 60 -40.98 5.33 -7.32
C ALA A 60 -41.49 4.47 -8.49
N GLU A 61 -41.87 3.22 -8.22
CA GLU A 61 -42.58 2.34 -9.16
C GLU A 61 -43.93 2.97 -9.58
N GLU A 62 -44.72 3.43 -8.62
CA GLU A 62 -46.03 4.06 -8.85
C GLU A 62 -45.93 5.32 -9.72
N LEU A 63 -44.89 6.13 -9.49
CA LEU A 63 -44.62 7.36 -10.25
C LEU A 63 -43.83 7.13 -11.54
N GLY A 64 -43.40 5.89 -11.82
CA GLY A 64 -42.59 5.55 -13.00
C GLY A 64 -41.19 6.19 -13.00
N SER A 65 -40.67 6.56 -11.82
CA SER A 65 -39.45 7.36 -11.65
C SER A 65 -38.19 6.53 -11.42
N HIS A 66 -38.10 5.31 -11.96
CA HIS A 66 -36.87 4.52 -11.88
C HIS A 66 -35.72 5.23 -12.60
N VAL A 67 -34.87 5.92 -11.84
CA VAL A 67 -33.64 6.49 -12.36
C VAL A 67 -32.65 5.36 -12.55
N GLU A 68 -32.47 4.92 -13.80
CA GLU A 68 -31.38 4.01 -14.16
C GLU A 68 -30.06 4.63 -13.69
N PRO A 69 -29.30 3.96 -12.79
CA PRO A 69 -28.16 4.59 -12.14
C PRO A 69 -27.14 5.00 -13.17
N ASP A 70 -26.86 6.30 -13.24
CA ASP A 70 -25.98 6.85 -14.24
C ASP A 70 -24.51 6.43 -14.02
N ARG A 71 -23.65 6.81 -14.97
CA ARG A 71 -22.24 6.43 -14.94
C ARG A 71 -21.51 6.94 -13.69
N THR A 72 -22.01 8.02 -13.10
CA THR A 72 -21.52 8.64 -11.85
C THR A 72 -21.97 7.88 -10.61
N ALA A 73 -23.24 7.46 -10.53
CA ALA A 73 -23.77 6.59 -9.47
C ALA A 73 -23.06 5.23 -9.45
N ARG A 74 -22.86 4.63 -10.64
CA ARG A 74 -22.09 3.38 -10.77
C ARG A 74 -20.60 3.56 -10.44
N ARG A 75 -20.06 4.78 -10.49
CA ARG A 75 -18.68 5.08 -10.08
C ARG A 75 -18.58 5.26 -8.56
N ALA A 76 -19.58 5.90 -7.95
CA ALA A 76 -19.68 6.03 -6.50
C ALA A 76 -19.80 4.67 -5.79
N ALA A 77 -20.61 3.76 -6.34
CA ALA A 77 -20.74 2.39 -5.83
C ALA A 77 -19.45 1.53 -6.00
N ARG A 78 -18.50 1.95 -6.83
CA ARG A 78 -17.27 1.19 -7.15
C ARG A 78 -16.04 1.58 -6.32
N GLY A 79 -16.18 2.42 -5.31
CA GLY A 79 -15.18 2.54 -4.25
C GLY A 79 -14.69 3.95 -4.00
N ALA A 80 -15.25 4.56 -2.98
CA ALA A 80 -14.41 4.89 -1.81
C ALA A 80 -14.60 3.74 -0.81
N ALA A 81 -13.55 3.44 -0.03
CA ALA A 81 -13.45 2.41 1.01
C ALA A 81 -14.78 1.80 1.48
N GLY A 82 -14.84 0.46 1.51
CA GLY A 82 -16.01 -0.31 1.93
C GLY A 82 -16.71 0.34 3.11
N GLU A 83 -18.05 0.38 3.03
CA GLU A 83 -18.96 0.93 4.03
C GLU A 83 -18.32 0.82 5.41
N ALA A 84 -17.74 1.93 5.88
CA ALA A 84 -17.34 2.00 7.26
C ALA A 84 -18.65 1.85 7.99
N ASP A 85 -18.81 0.70 8.67
CA ASP A 85 -19.88 0.54 9.64
C ASP A 85 -19.89 1.84 10.47
N PRO A 86 -20.97 2.64 10.41
CA PRO A 86 -21.02 3.93 11.09
C PRO A 86 -20.88 3.78 12.62
N GLU A 87 -20.92 2.55 13.12
CA GLU A 87 -20.73 2.16 14.51
C GLU A 87 -19.38 1.45 14.78
N ALA A 88 -18.55 1.18 13.75
CA ALA A 88 -17.24 0.58 13.94
C ALA A 88 -16.35 1.44 14.83
N ASP A 89 -15.70 0.82 15.83
CA ASP A 89 -14.78 1.52 16.71
C ASP A 89 -13.66 2.14 15.85
N PRO A 90 -13.46 3.48 15.92
CA PRO A 90 -12.37 4.14 15.19
C PRO A 90 -10.99 3.52 15.48
N ARG A 91 -10.82 2.86 16.63
CA ARG A 91 -9.61 2.09 16.96
C ARG A 91 -9.47 0.85 16.09
N GLU A 92 -10.55 0.09 15.89
CA GLU A 92 -10.56 -1.11 15.04
C GLU A 92 -10.27 -0.75 13.58
N VAL A 93 -10.88 0.33 13.07
CA VAL A 93 -10.60 0.85 11.73
C VAL A 93 -9.12 1.22 11.59
N ARG A 94 -8.54 1.86 12.62
CA ARG A 94 -7.12 2.23 12.62
C ARG A 94 -6.21 1.01 12.70
N LEU A 95 -6.55 0.01 13.52
CA LEU A 95 -5.82 -1.25 13.62
C LEU A 95 -5.82 -1.99 12.28
N ALA A 96 -6.99 -2.16 11.64
CA ALA A 96 -7.10 -2.81 10.34
C ALA A 96 -6.31 -2.06 9.24
N ALA A 97 -6.23 -0.73 9.30
CA ALA A 97 -5.39 0.05 8.40
C ALA A 97 -3.88 -0.17 8.65
N LEU A 98 -3.47 -0.27 9.92
CA LEU A 98 -2.09 -0.56 10.29
C LEU A 98 -1.69 -1.98 9.88
N GLU A 99 -2.53 -2.97 10.15
CA GLU A 99 -2.28 -4.37 9.77
C GLU A 99 -2.13 -4.52 8.25
N ARG A 100 -3.00 -3.86 7.46
CA ARG A 100 -2.83 -3.80 6.00
C ARG A 100 -1.50 -3.18 5.59
N THR A 101 -1.10 -2.09 6.24
CA THR A 101 0.18 -1.42 5.96
C THR A 101 1.37 -2.32 6.30
N VAL A 102 1.33 -2.99 7.45
CA VAL A 102 2.37 -3.92 7.89
C VAL A 102 2.48 -5.09 6.90
N SER A 103 1.37 -5.72 6.53
CA SER A 103 1.35 -6.81 5.54
C SER A 103 1.93 -6.38 4.18
N GLN A 104 1.61 -5.17 3.72
CA GLN A 104 2.19 -4.61 2.49
C GLN A 104 3.70 -4.39 2.61
N LEU A 105 4.17 -3.87 3.74
CA LEU A 105 5.60 -3.67 4.00
C LEU A 105 6.35 -4.99 4.09
N GLU A 106 5.80 -5.98 4.80
CA GLU A 106 6.37 -7.33 4.88
C GLU A 106 6.52 -7.95 3.50
N HIS A 107 5.46 -7.87 2.67
CA HIS A 107 5.51 -8.37 1.30
C HIS A 107 6.56 -7.65 0.45
N ALA A 108 6.62 -6.32 0.51
CA ALA A 108 7.56 -5.51 -0.24
C ALA A 108 9.02 -5.77 0.19
N LEU A 109 9.27 -5.89 1.49
CA LEU A 109 10.58 -6.20 2.05
C LEU A 109 11.02 -7.61 1.67
N ALA A 110 10.14 -8.60 1.78
CA ALA A 110 10.43 -9.97 1.35
C ALA A 110 10.81 -10.04 -0.13
N ALA A 111 10.07 -9.33 -1.00
CA ALA A 111 10.38 -9.24 -2.42
C ALA A 111 11.76 -8.59 -2.69
N ARG A 112 12.09 -7.52 -1.95
CA ARG A 112 13.39 -6.83 -2.08
C ARG A 112 14.54 -7.71 -1.61
N VAL A 113 14.43 -8.33 -0.45
CA VAL A 113 15.46 -9.23 0.10
C VAL A 113 15.71 -10.40 -0.85
N ALA A 114 14.66 -11.02 -1.38
CA ALA A 114 14.81 -12.10 -2.36
C ALA A 114 15.55 -11.62 -3.63
N THR A 115 15.21 -10.44 -4.12
CA THR A 115 15.85 -9.85 -5.31
C THR A 115 17.33 -9.54 -5.05
N GLU A 116 17.68 -8.92 -3.92
CA GLU A 116 19.07 -8.59 -3.57
C GLU A 116 19.92 -9.85 -3.37
N ARG A 117 19.36 -10.88 -2.70
CA ARG A 117 20.04 -12.17 -2.53
C ARG A 117 20.26 -12.87 -3.88
N ALA A 118 19.25 -12.89 -4.75
CA ALA A 118 19.37 -13.48 -6.08
C ALA A 118 20.44 -12.76 -6.92
N ILE A 119 20.48 -11.42 -6.90
CA ILE A 119 21.53 -10.63 -7.56
C ILE A 119 22.91 -11.02 -7.05
N GLY A 120 23.07 -11.13 -5.72
CA GLY A 120 24.34 -11.53 -5.10
C GLY A 120 24.81 -12.90 -5.59
N VAL A 121 23.92 -13.89 -5.56
CA VAL A 121 24.27 -15.25 -6.02
C VAL A 121 24.53 -15.31 -7.52
N LEU A 122 23.73 -14.64 -8.35
CA LEU A 122 23.94 -14.61 -9.79
C LEU A 122 25.26 -13.90 -10.15
N ALA A 123 25.58 -12.81 -9.46
CA ALA A 123 26.85 -12.10 -9.65
C ALA A 123 28.04 -13.02 -9.36
N GLU A 124 28.02 -13.73 -8.23
CA GLU A 124 29.04 -14.70 -7.86
C GLU A 124 29.15 -15.84 -8.89
N ARG A 125 28.03 -16.51 -9.20
CA ARG A 125 28.00 -17.68 -10.08
C ARG A 125 28.45 -17.37 -11.51
N HIS A 126 28.17 -16.17 -12.00
CA HIS A 126 28.53 -15.75 -13.35
C HIS A 126 29.84 -14.96 -13.40
N GLY A 127 30.50 -14.71 -12.26
CA GLY A 127 31.71 -13.88 -12.21
C GLY A 127 31.47 -12.45 -12.72
N THR A 128 30.27 -11.90 -12.50
CA THR A 128 29.86 -10.58 -12.99
C THR A 128 29.68 -9.60 -11.85
N THR A 129 29.55 -8.31 -12.18
CA THR A 129 29.19 -7.31 -11.18
C THR A 129 27.71 -7.46 -10.78
N PRO A 130 27.33 -7.08 -9.55
CA PRO A 130 25.92 -7.04 -9.13
C PRO A 130 25.04 -6.21 -10.08
N ARG A 131 25.59 -5.14 -10.68
CA ARG A 131 24.87 -4.34 -11.65
C ARG A 131 24.56 -5.14 -12.92
N CYS A 132 25.54 -5.84 -13.48
CA CYS A 132 25.32 -6.68 -14.66
C CYS A 132 24.32 -7.81 -14.38
N ALA A 133 24.44 -8.48 -13.23
CA ALA A 133 23.50 -9.53 -12.82
C ALA A 133 22.06 -9.01 -12.70
N PHE A 134 21.87 -7.82 -12.13
CA PHE A 134 20.55 -7.18 -12.07
C PHE A 134 19.98 -6.85 -13.46
N GLU A 135 20.79 -6.30 -14.37
CA GLU A 135 20.33 -5.99 -15.73
C GLU A 135 19.94 -7.25 -16.50
N LEU A 136 20.68 -8.36 -16.35
CA LEU A 136 20.34 -9.65 -16.93
C LEU A 136 19.01 -10.20 -16.37
N LEU A 137 18.86 -10.19 -15.05
CA LEU A 137 17.61 -10.61 -14.39
C LEU A 137 16.42 -9.76 -14.84
N ARG A 138 16.62 -8.45 -15.01
CA ARG A 138 15.59 -7.52 -15.47
C ARG A 138 15.27 -7.70 -16.96
N ALA A 139 16.26 -8.03 -17.79
CA ALA A 139 16.04 -8.35 -19.20
C ALA A 139 15.18 -9.62 -19.34
N GLU A 140 15.47 -10.66 -18.56
CA GLU A 140 14.70 -11.90 -18.54
C GLU A 140 13.27 -11.69 -18.01
N ALA A 141 13.11 -10.92 -16.94
CA ALA A 141 11.77 -10.58 -16.42
C ALA A 141 10.91 -9.90 -17.49
N ARG A 142 11.50 -8.97 -18.26
CA ARG A 142 10.78 -8.29 -19.34
C ARG A 142 10.46 -9.20 -20.52
N SER A 143 11.39 -10.06 -20.95
CA SER A 143 11.16 -10.98 -22.07
C SER A 143 10.05 -11.99 -21.77
N GLN A 144 9.92 -12.40 -20.51
CA GLN A 144 8.88 -13.31 -20.05
C GLN A 144 7.56 -12.60 -19.65
N GLY A 145 7.55 -11.27 -19.54
CA GLY A 145 6.39 -10.52 -19.03
C GLY A 145 6.09 -10.79 -17.55
N ARG A 146 7.12 -11.18 -16.79
CA ARG A 146 7.01 -11.59 -15.38
C ARG A 146 7.69 -10.58 -14.46
N PRO A 147 7.26 -10.49 -13.19
CA PRO A 147 7.88 -9.59 -12.26
C PRO A 147 9.24 -10.12 -11.77
N VAL A 148 10.22 -9.21 -11.60
CA VAL A 148 11.61 -9.54 -11.23
C VAL A 148 11.69 -10.37 -9.94
N GLN A 149 10.82 -10.09 -8.96
CA GLN A 149 10.82 -10.82 -7.68
C GLN A 149 10.43 -12.29 -7.82
N GLU A 150 9.67 -12.68 -8.84
CA GLU A 150 9.37 -14.10 -9.08
C GLU A 150 10.58 -14.85 -9.61
N LEU A 151 11.25 -14.30 -10.63
CA LEU A 151 12.48 -14.88 -11.16
C LEU A 151 13.60 -14.95 -10.12
N ALA A 152 13.67 -13.95 -9.24
CA ALA A 152 14.61 -13.97 -8.11
C ALA A 152 14.35 -15.17 -7.18
N ARG A 153 13.08 -15.46 -6.87
CA ARG A 153 12.73 -16.63 -6.04
C ARG A 153 13.06 -17.95 -6.75
N GLU A 154 12.78 -18.05 -8.04
CA GLU A 154 13.12 -19.24 -8.84
C GLU A 154 14.62 -19.49 -8.90
N ALA A 155 15.40 -18.42 -9.11
CA ALA A 155 16.85 -18.48 -9.11
C ALA A 155 17.41 -18.97 -7.76
N LEU A 156 16.78 -18.58 -6.64
CA LEU A 156 17.15 -19.04 -5.31
C LEU A 156 16.70 -20.50 -5.04
N ALA A 157 15.47 -20.86 -5.40
CA ALA A 157 14.94 -22.22 -5.23
C ALA A 157 15.74 -23.27 -6.03
N GLY A 158 16.23 -22.91 -7.21
CA GLY A 158 17.12 -23.75 -8.01
C GLY A 158 18.47 -24.05 -7.33
N LEU A 159 18.88 -23.26 -6.33
CA LEU A 159 20.09 -23.53 -5.53
C LEU A 159 19.81 -24.57 -4.45
N GLU A 160 18.64 -24.50 -3.81
CA GLU A 160 18.21 -25.43 -2.75
C GLU A 160 17.95 -26.84 -3.30
N THR A 161 17.57 -26.94 -4.57
CA THR A 161 17.28 -28.22 -5.25
C THR A 161 18.56 -28.93 -5.75
N ARG A 162 19.73 -28.28 -5.72
CA ARG A 162 20.96 -28.92 -6.19
C ARG A 162 21.33 -30.03 -5.20
N PRO A 163 21.35 -31.32 -5.61
CA PRO A 163 21.71 -32.41 -4.72
C PRO A 163 23.13 -32.16 -4.21
N GLU A 164 23.30 -32.18 -2.90
CA GLU A 164 24.61 -32.27 -2.28
C GLU A 164 25.27 -33.53 -2.84
N LEU A 165 26.31 -33.34 -3.66
CA LEU A 165 27.23 -34.42 -4.02
C LEU A 165 27.75 -35.04 -2.73
N PRO A 166 27.94 -36.37 -2.71
CA PRO A 166 28.07 -37.15 -1.49
C PRO A 166 29.10 -36.55 -0.54
N GLU A 167 28.71 -36.45 0.73
CA GLU A 167 29.55 -36.11 1.86
C GLU A 167 30.92 -36.77 1.66
N PHE A 168 31.97 -35.95 1.57
CA PHE A 168 33.34 -36.42 1.57
C PHE A 168 33.61 -36.98 2.97
N THR A 169 33.13 -38.20 3.25
CA THR A 169 33.45 -38.91 4.48
C THR A 169 34.94 -39.20 4.45
N ALA A 170 35.63 -38.56 5.39
CA ALA A 170 37.07 -38.50 5.61
C ALA A 170 37.90 -39.70 5.15
N SER A 171 38.99 -39.43 4.43
CA SER A 171 40.36 -39.85 4.84
C SER A 171 41.35 -39.67 3.68
N GLU A 172 42.07 -38.55 3.67
CA GLU A 172 43.51 -38.62 3.45
C GLU A 172 44.18 -37.42 4.13
N ALA A 173 45.07 -37.73 5.07
CA ALA A 173 45.79 -36.76 5.89
C ALA A 173 46.72 -35.89 5.03
N LEU A 174 46.62 -34.56 5.19
CA LEU A 174 47.65 -33.61 4.77
C LEU A 174 48.11 -32.82 6.01
N PRO A 175 49.43 -32.64 6.22
CA PRO A 175 49.99 -32.18 7.48
C PRO A 175 49.64 -30.72 7.76
N ALA A 176 49.42 -30.44 9.05
CA ALA A 176 49.12 -29.12 9.60
C ALA A 176 50.03 -28.01 9.02
N SER A 177 49.44 -27.05 8.31
CA SER A 177 50.11 -25.80 7.99
C SER A 177 50.36 -25.03 9.29
N ARG A 178 51.64 -24.81 9.61
CA ARG A 178 52.08 -23.93 10.70
C ARG A 178 51.42 -22.55 10.57
N PRO A 179 51.08 -21.87 11.68
CA PRO A 179 50.62 -20.49 11.64
C PRO A 179 51.75 -19.56 11.18
N PRO A 180 51.46 -18.47 10.44
CA PRO A 180 52.47 -17.48 10.08
C PRO A 180 52.95 -16.74 11.34
N THR A 181 54.26 -16.71 11.55
CA THR A 181 54.89 -15.91 12.61
C THR A 181 54.69 -14.41 12.36
N PRO A 182 54.38 -13.60 13.39
CA PRO A 182 54.35 -12.15 13.24
C PRO A 182 55.75 -11.60 12.95
N ARG A 183 55.85 -10.77 11.91
CA ARG A 183 57.08 -10.12 11.47
C ARG A 183 57.49 -9.06 12.50
N ALA A 184 58.67 -9.21 13.10
CA ALA A 184 59.23 -8.23 14.02
C ALA A 184 59.55 -6.90 13.30
N PRO A 185 59.39 -5.73 13.95
CA PRO A 185 59.78 -4.45 13.39
C PRO A 185 61.31 -4.35 13.33
N VAL A 186 61.83 -4.02 12.15
CA VAL A 186 63.26 -3.73 11.95
C VAL A 186 63.59 -2.42 12.68
N GLY A 187 64.31 -2.55 13.79
CA GLY A 187 64.98 -1.42 14.44
C GLY A 187 66.09 -0.91 13.54
N GLY A 188 65.91 0.29 12.99
CA GLY A 188 66.94 1.07 12.32
C GLY A 188 67.37 2.22 13.24
N ASP A 189 68.68 2.32 13.41
CA ASP A 189 69.39 2.90 14.52
C ASP A 189 69.21 4.42 14.71
N ARG A 190 69.27 4.83 15.98
CA ARG A 190 69.45 6.21 16.40
C ARG A 190 70.84 6.66 15.97
N ARG A 191 70.97 7.88 15.44
CA ARG A 191 72.03 8.82 15.89
C ARG A 191 71.84 10.22 15.31
N THR A 192 71.49 11.13 16.23
CA THR A 192 72.13 12.44 16.46
C THR A 192 72.34 13.39 15.28
N ARG A 193 71.73 14.58 15.32
CA ARG A 193 72.45 15.78 15.77
C ARG A 193 71.49 16.95 16.03
N ALA A 194 71.84 17.67 17.07
CA ALA A 194 71.17 18.86 17.56
C ALA A 194 71.47 20.11 16.72
N ARG A 195 70.62 21.12 16.93
CA ARG A 195 70.85 22.58 16.81
C ARG A 195 70.86 23.22 15.42
N ARG A 196 69.81 24.00 15.14
CA ARG A 196 69.78 25.46 14.90
C ARG A 196 68.32 25.82 14.56
N ALA A 197 67.57 26.54 15.38
CA ALA A 197 67.65 27.98 15.64
C ALA A 197 67.70 28.85 14.36
N ALA A 198 66.68 29.71 14.28
CA ALA A 198 66.60 31.00 13.59
C ALA A 198 65.94 31.04 12.20
N ALA A 199 65.12 32.10 12.07
CA ALA A 199 64.59 32.74 10.88
C ALA A 199 63.56 31.93 10.11
N GLU A 200 62.48 32.47 9.54
CA GLU A 200 61.88 33.79 9.40
C GLU A 200 60.64 33.48 8.55
N HIS A 201 59.48 34.05 8.85
CA HIS A 201 58.62 34.71 7.86
C HIS A 201 57.33 35.18 8.55
N ARG A 202 57.46 36.39 9.09
CA ARG A 202 56.39 37.36 9.21
C ARG A 202 56.02 37.81 7.79
N ARG A 203 54.74 37.78 7.44
CA ARG A 203 53.95 38.92 6.96
C ARG A 203 52.50 38.52 6.77
#